data_AF-A0A3B4FLR3-F1
#
_entry.id   AF-A0A3B4FLR3-F1
#
_cell.length_a   1.000
_cell.length_b   1.000
_cell.length_c   1.000
_cell.angle_alpha   90.00
_cell.angle_beta   90.00
_cell.angle_gamma   90.00
#
_symmetry.space_group_name_H-M   'P 1'
#
loop_
_entity.id
_entity.type
_entity.pdbx_description
1 polymer ?
#
loop_
_entity_poly.entity_id
_entity_poly.type
_entity_poly.pdbx_seq_one_letter_code
_entity_poly.pdbx_strand_id
1 'polypeptide(L)'
;MQNYMYEKAMAQETRNGGTSTLNNNNGVDNSKKKVLIVLDVFCLLLASLPFLIIETSTIQPYQRGFYCSDESIRYPRKEGETISDAVLCGVGILIGIFSIVIGECYRIHQLHQGTKSFVGNPYVAALYKQIGVFLFGCAISQSFTDIAKVSVGRMRPHFLDVCRPNFSTINCSLGYITNYTCTGEESEVQEARKSFFSGHASFSLFTMLYLCVFYVSDLFKPRVKPATPPPSPIKKELLPSSDIIERNNHHNMV
;
A
#
# COMPACT_ATOMS: atom_id res chain seq x y z
N MET A 1 21.38 -38.08 -23.23
CA MET A 1 20.02 -38.26 -22.67
C MET A 1 19.33 -36.90 -22.67
N GLN A 2 18.14 -36.87 -23.28
CA GLN A 2 17.12 -35.83 -23.46
C GLN A 2 17.31 -34.38 -22.95
N ASN A 3 17.36 -33.47 -23.92
CA ASN A 3 16.39 -32.40 -24.23
C ASN A 3 15.22 -32.15 -23.25
N TYR A 4 15.11 -30.90 -22.78
CA TYR A 4 13.88 -30.09 -22.68
C TYR A 4 14.32 -28.62 -22.84
N MET A 5 14.27 -27.99 -24.01
CA MET A 5 13.09 -27.41 -24.67
C MET A 5 12.07 -26.81 -23.70
N TYR A 6 12.31 -25.56 -23.30
CA TYR A 6 11.22 -24.61 -23.03
C TYR A 6 11.54 -23.26 -23.68
N GLU A 7 11.51 -23.29 -25.01
CA GLU A 7 11.30 -22.11 -25.83
C GLU A 7 9.80 -21.79 -25.76
N LYS A 8 9.45 -20.70 -25.06
CA LYS A 8 8.18 -19.99 -25.26
C LYS A 8 8.47 -18.49 -25.21
N ALA A 9 8.68 -17.96 -26.42
CA ALA A 9 8.19 -16.70 -26.93
C ALA A 9 7.87 -15.60 -25.90
N MET A 10 8.67 -14.53 -25.91
CA MET A 10 8.13 -13.17 -25.89
C MET A 10 8.87 -12.31 -26.91
N ALA A 11 8.09 -11.47 -27.55
CA ALA A 11 8.28 -10.97 -28.89
C ALA A 11 9.37 -9.89 -29.04
N GLN A 12 9.84 -9.82 -30.27
CA GLN A 12 10.69 -8.82 -30.90
C GLN A 12 10.23 -7.38 -30.59
N GLU A 13 10.97 -6.67 -29.74
CA GLU A 13 10.80 -5.22 -29.61
C GLU A 13 11.29 -4.55 -30.90
N THR A 14 10.36 -3.85 -31.54
CA THR A 14 10.53 -3.21 -32.84
C THR A 14 11.65 -2.19 -32.79
N ARG A 15 12.69 -2.46 -33.58
CA ARG A 15 13.78 -1.57 -33.90
C ARG A 15 13.25 -0.44 -34.79
N ASN A 16 12.74 0.63 -34.20
CA ASN A 16 12.45 1.86 -34.92
C ASN A 16 13.51 2.91 -34.62
N GLY A 17 14.48 3.01 -35.54
CA GLY A 17 15.21 4.25 -35.75
C GLY A 17 14.22 5.30 -36.26
N GLY A 18 14.06 6.37 -35.49
CA GLY A 18 13.20 7.51 -35.81
C GLY A 18 13.94 8.80 -35.48
N THR A 19 14.18 9.56 -36.54
CA THR A 19 14.91 10.82 -36.64
C THR A 19 14.43 11.89 -35.67
N SER A 20 15.37 12.71 -35.22
CA SER A 20 15.21 13.89 -34.38
C SER A 20 14.12 14.82 -34.91
N THR A 21 13.01 14.95 -34.17
CA THR A 21 12.01 16.01 -34.36
C THR A 21 11.79 16.73 -33.03
N LEU A 22 11.83 18.06 -33.09
CA LEU A 22 11.83 18.98 -31.97
C LEU A 22 10.56 18.88 -31.11
N ASN A 23 10.78 18.76 -29.80
CA ASN A 23 10.16 19.58 -28.76
C ASN A 23 8.62 19.72 -28.76
N ASN A 24 7.89 18.63 -28.56
CA ASN A 24 6.51 18.67 -28.03
C ASN A 24 6.19 17.62 -26.94
N ASN A 25 7.18 16.84 -26.52
CA ASN A 25 6.99 15.74 -25.55
C ASN A 25 6.83 16.24 -24.11
N ASN A 26 7.42 17.39 -23.77
CA ASN A 26 7.34 17.95 -22.41
C ASN A 26 5.91 18.30 -21.99
N GLY A 27 5.07 18.76 -22.93
CA GLY A 27 3.66 19.10 -22.65
C GLY A 27 2.80 17.85 -22.44
N VAL A 28 2.95 16.85 -23.32
CA VAL A 28 2.21 15.58 -23.24
C VAL A 28 2.63 14.78 -22.01
N ASP A 29 3.91 14.72 -21.69
CA ASP A 29 4.41 14.00 -20.52
C ASP A 29 3.91 14.67 -19.23
N ASN A 30 4.04 15.99 -19.09
CA ASN A 30 3.52 16.71 -17.92
C ASN A 30 2.01 16.57 -17.74
N SER A 31 1.24 16.51 -18.84
CA SER A 31 -0.20 16.29 -18.77
C SER A 31 -0.52 14.89 -18.23
N LYS A 32 0.17 13.84 -18.72
CA LYS A 32 0.08 12.49 -18.17
C LYS A 32 0.45 12.43 -16.69
N LYS A 33 1.47 13.21 -16.26
CA LYS A 33 1.88 13.24 -14.85
C LYS A 33 0.81 13.78 -13.93
N LYS A 34 0.18 14.89 -14.35
CA LYS A 34 -0.93 15.51 -13.61
C LYS A 34 -2.11 14.55 -13.50
N VAL A 35 -2.46 13.87 -14.58
CA VAL A 35 -3.56 12.89 -14.57
C VAL A 35 -3.30 11.76 -13.57
N LEU A 36 -2.08 11.22 -13.51
CA LEU A 36 -1.72 10.16 -12.55
C LEU A 36 -1.80 10.65 -11.10
N ILE A 37 -1.29 11.85 -10.80
CA ILE A 37 -1.37 12.43 -9.45
C ILE A 37 -2.83 12.66 -9.04
N VAL A 38 -3.65 13.20 -9.95
CA VAL A 38 -5.08 13.40 -9.70
C VAL A 38 -5.77 12.06 -9.44
N LEU A 39 -5.43 11.02 -10.20
CA LEU A 39 -5.96 9.67 -10.01
C LEU A 39 -5.55 9.10 -8.64
N ASP A 40 -4.28 9.22 -8.24
CA ASP A 40 -3.78 8.76 -6.94
C ASP A 40 -4.53 9.44 -5.79
N VAL A 41 -4.68 10.78 -5.85
CA VAL A 41 -5.41 11.56 -4.85
C VAL A 41 -6.89 11.18 -4.83
N PHE A 42 -7.51 10.98 -6.00
CA PHE A 42 -8.90 10.52 -6.08
C PHE A 42 -9.08 9.14 -5.46
N CYS A 43 -8.19 8.19 -5.75
CA CYS A 43 -8.20 6.85 -5.15
C CYS A 43 -8.00 6.91 -3.63
N LEU A 44 -7.08 7.74 -3.14
CA LEU A 44 -6.86 7.96 -1.71
C LEU A 44 -8.11 8.51 -1.02
N LEU A 45 -8.74 9.53 -1.63
CA LEU A 45 -9.99 10.09 -1.12
C LEU A 45 -11.07 9.02 -1.05
N LEU A 46 -11.34 8.32 -2.15
CA LEU A 46 -12.31 7.24 -2.20
C LEU A 46 -12.06 6.15 -1.14
N ALA A 47 -10.80 5.74 -0.97
CA ALA A 47 -10.41 4.74 0.02
C ALA A 47 -10.61 5.24 1.47
N SER A 48 -10.45 6.54 1.73
CA SER A 48 -10.63 7.15 3.05
C SER A 48 -12.09 7.53 3.38
N LEU A 49 -12.98 7.59 2.39
CA LEU A 49 -14.36 8.01 2.58
C LEU A 49 -15.10 7.15 3.63
N PRO A 50 -15.06 5.81 3.61
CA PRO A 50 -15.79 5.02 4.61
C PRO A 50 -15.31 5.30 6.03
N PHE A 51 -14.00 5.38 6.24
CA PHE A 51 -13.40 5.77 7.52
C PHE A 51 -13.94 7.16 7.97
N LEU A 52 -13.83 8.18 7.13
CA LEU A 52 -14.27 9.53 7.47
C LEU A 52 -15.79 9.60 7.72
N ILE A 53 -16.58 8.91 6.92
CA ILE A 53 -18.04 8.89 7.04
C ILE A 53 -18.45 8.18 8.33
N ILE A 54 -17.86 7.03 8.68
CA ILE A 54 -18.24 6.29 9.90
C ILE A 54 -17.77 7.01 11.16
N GLU A 55 -16.62 7.69 11.12
CA GLU A 55 -16.11 8.46 12.26
C GLU A 55 -16.87 9.78 12.46
N THR A 56 -17.27 10.45 11.37
CA THR A 56 -17.95 11.76 11.42
C THR A 56 -19.47 11.64 11.47
N SER A 57 -20.03 10.64 10.78
CA SER A 57 -21.46 10.40 10.71
C SER A 57 -21.83 9.35 11.74
N THR A 58 -22.87 9.63 12.52
CA THR A 58 -23.45 8.72 13.51
C THR A 58 -24.18 7.54 12.83
N ILE A 59 -23.46 6.75 12.01
CA ILE A 59 -24.01 5.54 11.40
C ILE A 59 -24.29 4.57 12.54
N GLN A 60 -25.57 4.27 12.74
CA GLN A 60 -25.97 3.32 13.76
C GLN A 60 -25.45 1.92 13.40
N PRO A 61 -24.65 1.29 14.27
CA PRO A 61 -24.18 -0.08 14.06
C PRO A 61 -25.35 -1.06 14.10
N TYR A 62 -25.18 -2.20 13.43
CA TYR A 62 -26.19 -3.25 13.39
C TYR A 62 -26.67 -3.64 14.79
N GLN A 63 -27.98 -3.59 15.03
CA GLN A 63 -28.56 -3.95 16.32
C GLN A 63 -28.71 -5.46 16.44
N ARG A 64 -27.71 -6.08 17.07
CA ARG A 64 -27.78 -7.49 17.46
C ARG A 64 -28.53 -7.66 18.78
N GLY A 65 -29.19 -8.80 18.94
CA GLY A 65 -29.79 -9.27 20.18
C GLY A 65 -28.80 -9.93 21.14
N PHE A 66 -29.21 -10.14 22.39
CA PHE A 66 -28.40 -10.80 23.42
C PHE A 66 -29.23 -11.77 24.26
N TYR A 67 -28.56 -12.62 25.03
CA TYR A 67 -29.19 -13.49 26.02
C TYR A 67 -29.08 -12.86 27.40
N CYS A 68 -30.14 -12.93 28.23
CA CYS A 68 -30.06 -12.40 29.60
C CYS A 68 -29.03 -13.12 30.48
N SER A 69 -28.70 -14.37 30.15
CA SER A 69 -27.68 -15.18 30.82
C SER A 69 -26.26 -14.90 30.33
N ASP A 70 -26.06 -14.01 29.35
CA ASP A 70 -24.73 -13.70 28.81
C ASP A 70 -23.95 -12.82 29.79
N GLU A 71 -23.03 -13.44 30.54
CA GLU A 71 -22.14 -12.72 31.45
C GLU A 71 -21.06 -11.91 30.72
N SER A 72 -20.79 -12.20 29.45
CA SER A 72 -19.71 -11.56 28.71
C SER A 72 -19.96 -10.07 28.46
N ILE A 73 -21.22 -9.61 28.55
CA ILE A 73 -21.68 -8.23 28.31
C ILE A 73 -22.09 -7.47 29.58
N ARG A 74 -21.80 -8.04 30.76
CA ARG A 74 -22.23 -7.54 32.09
C ARG A 74 -21.12 -6.87 32.91
N TYR A 75 -19.94 -6.68 32.33
CA TYR A 75 -18.83 -6.08 33.05
C TYR A 75 -19.12 -4.59 33.33
N PRO A 76 -18.68 -4.06 34.48
CA PRO A 76 -18.80 -2.63 34.75
C PRO A 76 -17.99 -1.83 33.73
N ARG A 77 -18.51 -0.69 33.32
CA ARG A 77 -17.77 0.25 32.49
C ARG A 77 -16.53 0.71 33.26
N LYS A 78 -15.36 0.53 32.67
CA LYS A 78 -14.14 1.18 33.14
C LYS A 78 -14.07 2.57 32.51
N GLU A 79 -13.79 3.58 33.32
CA GLU A 79 -13.60 4.93 32.81
C GLU A 79 -12.29 4.99 32.00
N GLY A 80 -12.41 5.43 30.74
CA GLY A 80 -11.29 5.72 29.85
C GLY A 80 -10.95 4.62 28.85
N GLU A 81 -11.30 4.83 27.57
CA GLU A 81 -10.42 4.40 26.49
C GLU A 81 -9.18 5.30 26.58
N THR A 82 -8.02 4.74 26.91
CA THR A 82 -6.80 5.55 27.12
C THR A 82 -6.37 6.27 25.83
N ILE A 83 -6.75 5.77 24.64
CA ILE A 83 -6.31 6.28 23.32
C ILE A 83 -7.40 6.04 22.26
N SER A 84 -7.84 7.10 21.55
CA SER A 84 -8.77 6.99 20.43
C SER A 84 -8.13 6.43 19.16
N ASP A 85 -8.92 5.75 18.31
CA ASP A 85 -8.50 5.18 17.03
C ASP A 85 -7.81 6.25 16.15
N ALA A 86 -8.36 7.47 16.09
CA ALA A 86 -7.78 8.58 15.34
C ALA A 86 -6.37 8.98 15.81
N VAL A 87 -6.15 9.05 17.14
CA VAL A 87 -4.84 9.39 17.70
C VAL A 87 -3.83 8.30 17.41
N LEU A 88 -4.22 7.03 17.57
CA LEU A 88 -3.35 5.90 17.27
C LEU A 88 -2.96 5.86 15.78
N CYS A 89 -3.93 6.04 14.89
CA CYS A 89 -3.70 6.11 13.44
C CYS A 89 -2.77 7.28 13.10
N GLY A 90 -3.01 8.47 13.64
CA GLY A 90 -2.17 9.65 13.40
C GLY A 90 -0.71 9.44 13.83
N VAL A 91 -0.49 8.96 15.06
CA VAL A 91 0.86 8.70 15.59
C VAL A 91 1.56 7.57 14.83
N GLY A 92 0.86 6.47 14.54
CA GLY A 92 1.49 5.36 13.81
C GLY A 92 1.80 5.69 12.35
N ILE A 93 0.98 6.51 11.68
CA ILE A 93 1.28 6.99 10.33
C ILE A 93 2.54 7.85 10.36
N LEU A 94 2.70 8.74 11.35
CA LEU A 94 3.91 9.54 11.51
C LEU A 94 5.15 8.67 11.71
N ILE A 95 5.07 7.65 12.59
CA ILE A 95 6.16 6.70 12.83
C ILE A 95 6.48 5.90 11.56
N GLY A 96 5.46 5.45 10.82
CA GLY A 96 5.60 4.71 9.57
C GLY A 96 6.28 5.55 8.48
N ILE A 97 5.83 6.79 8.28
CA ILE A 97 6.45 7.73 7.31
C ILE A 97 7.90 7.99 7.68
N PHE A 98 8.20 8.27 8.96
CA PHE A 98 9.56 8.51 9.40
C PHE A 98 10.48 7.30 9.16
N SER A 99 9.97 6.09 9.42
CA SER A 99 10.66 4.84 9.13
C SER A 99 10.96 4.67 7.64
N ILE A 100 9.96 4.94 6.78
CA ILE A 100 10.12 4.89 5.32
C ILE A 100 11.16 5.89 4.85
N VAL A 101 11.12 7.14 5.34
CA VAL A 101 12.09 8.19 4.98
C VAL A 101 13.50 7.76 5.33
N ILE A 102 13.72 7.24 6.54
CA ILE A 102 15.04 6.74 6.96
C ILE A 102 15.50 5.58 6.06
N GLY A 103 14.62 4.61 5.80
CA GLY A 103 14.94 3.46 4.95
C GLY A 103 15.33 3.86 3.52
N GLU A 104 14.57 4.78 2.92
CA GLU A 104 14.82 5.34 1.59
C GLU A 104 16.14 6.14 1.54
N CYS A 105 16.37 7.00 2.52
CA CYS A 105 17.62 7.77 2.64
C CYS A 105 18.83 6.85 2.78
N TYR A 106 18.73 5.83 3.64
CA TYR A 106 19.78 4.83 3.82
C TYR A 106 20.05 4.06 2.52
N ARG A 107 19.00 3.62 1.82
CA ARG A 107 19.13 2.87 0.56
C ARG A 107 19.84 3.69 -0.51
N ILE A 108 19.43 4.94 -0.72
CA ILE A 108 20.03 5.77 -1.77
C ILE A 108 21.50 6.11 -1.43
N HIS A 109 21.80 6.37 -0.16
CA HIS A 109 23.16 6.66 0.29
C HIS A 109 24.10 5.44 0.15
N GLN A 110 23.68 4.26 0.61
CA GLN A 110 24.51 3.05 0.64
C GLN A 110 24.60 2.34 -0.72
N LEU A 111 23.52 2.32 -1.50
CA LEU A 111 23.43 1.50 -2.72
C LEU A 111 23.66 2.30 -4.00
N HIS A 112 23.76 3.64 -3.97
CA HIS A 112 23.98 4.51 -5.14
C HIS A 112 23.02 4.24 -6.31
N GLN A 113 21.88 3.59 -6.07
CA GLN A 113 20.86 3.32 -7.08
C GLN A 113 19.93 4.52 -7.16
N GLY A 114 20.28 5.48 -8.00
CA GLY A 114 19.35 6.50 -8.45
C GLY A 114 18.21 5.86 -9.24
N THR A 115 16.98 6.02 -8.77
CA THR A 115 15.79 5.62 -9.53
C THR A 115 15.71 6.48 -10.80
N LYS A 116 15.49 5.87 -11.97
CA LYS A 116 15.14 6.60 -13.19
C LYS A 116 13.73 7.17 -13.00
N SER A 117 13.63 8.35 -12.42
CA SER A 117 12.38 8.86 -11.85
C SER A 117 11.71 9.95 -12.66
N PHE A 118 10.38 9.93 -12.56
CA PHE A 118 9.39 10.79 -13.18
C PHE A 118 9.49 12.28 -12.79
N VAL A 119 10.13 12.57 -11.66
CA VAL A 119 10.55 13.90 -11.18
C VAL A 119 12.07 13.85 -11.13
N GLY A 120 12.77 14.92 -11.54
CA GLY A 120 14.22 14.94 -11.73
C GLY A 120 15.07 14.58 -10.51
N ASN A 121 14.48 14.49 -9.30
CA ASN A 121 15.15 14.01 -8.10
C ASN A 121 14.70 12.57 -7.74
N PRO A 122 15.61 11.57 -7.73
CA PRO A 122 15.28 10.18 -7.40
C PRO A 122 14.73 10.00 -5.98
N TYR A 123 15.14 10.84 -5.01
CA TYR A 123 14.64 10.78 -3.63
C TYR A 123 13.14 11.09 -3.55
N VAL A 124 12.72 12.17 -4.20
CA VAL A 124 11.33 12.66 -4.13
C VAL A 124 10.37 11.65 -4.76
N ALA A 125 10.77 11.07 -5.89
CA ALA A 125 9.93 10.10 -6.58
C ALA A 125 9.84 8.74 -5.86
N ALA A 126 10.92 8.29 -5.20
CA ALA A 126 10.88 7.09 -4.39
C ALA A 126 10.02 7.28 -3.14
N LEU A 127 10.19 8.41 -2.44
CA LEU A 127 9.37 8.78 -1.28
C LEU A 127 7.89 8.92 -1.64
N TYR A 128 7.56 9.63 -2.73
CA TYR A 128 6.18 9.76 -3.20
C TYR A 128 5.52 8.40 -3.42
N LYS A 129 6.22 7.49 -4.10
CA LYS A 129 5.71 6.15 -4.38
C LYS A 129 5.47 5.36 -3.09
N GLN A 130 6.45 5.33 -2.18
CA GLN A 130 6.36 4.50 -0.99
C GLN A 130 5.36 5.08 0.02
N ILE A 131 5.41 6.38 0.29
CA ILE A 131 4.44 7.05 1.16
C ILE A 131 3.02 6.94 0.58
N GLY A 132 2.86 7.13 -0.73
CA GLY A 132 1.56 7.03 -1.38
C GLY A 132 0.93 5.64 -1.24
N VAL A 133 1.71 4.57 -1.48
CA VAL A 133 1.22 3.19 -1.32
C VAL A 133 0.93 2.87 0.15
N PHE A 134 1.77 3.34 1.09
CA PHE A 134 1.54 3.17 2.53
C PHE A 134 0.22 3.80 2.97
N LEU A 135 0.01 5.09 2.65
CA LEU A 135 -1.19 5.82 3.02
C LEU A 135 -2.45 5.24 2.39
N PHE A 136 -2.36 4.79 1.13
CA PHE A 136 -3.47 4.11 0.47
C PHE A 136 -3.83 2.80 1.15
N GLY A 137 -2.84 1.99 1.53
CA GLY A 137 -3.07 0.77 2.29
C GLY A 137 -3.64 1.04 3.68
N CYS A 138 -3.17 2.08 4.38
CA CYS A 138 -3.77 2.53 5.65
C CYS A 138 -5.25 2.87 5.47
N ALA A 139 -5.59 3.67 4.45
CA ALA A 139 -6.97 4.09 4.19
C ALA A 139 -7.89 2.90 3.93
N ILE A 140 -7.47 1.94 3.09
CA ILE A 140 -8.24 0.71 2.85
C ILE A 140 -8.39 -0.11 4.14
N SER A 141 -7.31 -0.33 4.88
CA SER A 141 -7.32 -1.15 6.09
C SER A 141 -8.25 -0.57 7.16
N GLN A 142 -8.21 0.75 7.36
CA GLN A 142 -9.09 1.43 8.32
C GLN A 142 -10.55 1.38 7.88
N SER A 143 -10.82 1.78 6.63
CA SER A 143 -12.17 1.73 6.06
C SER A 143 -12.79 0.33 6.16
N PHE A 144 -12.04 -0.71 5.81
CA PHE A 144 -12.51 -2.09 5.95
C PHE A 144 -12.83 -2.46 7.40
N THR A 145 -11.97 -2.05 8.34
CA THR A 145 -12.15 -2.35 9.76
C THR A 145 -13.40 -1.68 10.32
N ASP A 146 -13.64 -0.41 9.99
CA ASP A 146 -14.81 0.31 10.49
C ASP A 146 -16.11 -0.16 9.85
N ILE A 147 -16.08 -0.47 8.54
CA ILE A 147 -17.21 -1.14 7.87
C ILE A 147 -17.54 -2.46 8.59
N ALA A 148 -16.52 -3.25 8.94
CA ALA A 148 -16.73 -4.51 9.64
C ALA A 148 -17.31 -4.29 11.05
N LYS A 149 -16.82 -3.28 11.81
CA LYS A 149 -17.36 -2.93 13.13
C LYS A 149 -18.86 -2.62 13.07
N VAL A 150 -19.28 -1.74 12.15
CA VAL A 150 -20.69 -1.33 12.05
C VAL A 150 -21.58 -2.43 11.47
N SER A 151 -21.04 -3.27 10.59
CA SER A 151 -21.78 -4.37 9.97
C SER A 151 -22.01 -5.53 10.95
N VAL A 152 -21.03 -5.85 11.79
CA VAL A 152 -21.13 -6.98 12.75
C VAL A 152 -21.92 -6.57 13.99
N GLY A 153 -21.76 -5.35 14.49
CA GLY A 153 -22.55 -4.83 15.62
C GLY A 153 -22.38 -5.64 16.91
N ARG A 154 -21.19 -6.22 17.14
CA ARG A 154 -20.93 -7.03 18.33
C ARG A 154 -20.84 -6.14 19.57
N MET A 155 -21.56 -6.50 20.61
CA MET A 155 -21.56 -5.80 21.90
C MET A 155 -20.20 -5.93 22.61
N ARG A 156 -19.76 -4.85 23.26
CA ARG A 156 -18.59 -4.80 24.14
C ARG A 156 -18.93 -5.41 25.50
N PRO A 157 -17.92 -5.81 26.30
CA PRO A 157 -18.17 -6.45 27.58
C PRO A 157 -18.94 -5.60 28.61
N HIS A 158 -18.96 -4.28 28.44
CA HIS A 158 -19.67 -3.34 29.31
C HIS A 158 -20.99 -2.83 28.72
N PHE A 159 -21.53 -3.52 27.71
CA PHE A 159 -22.70 -3.05 26.98
C PHE A 159 -23.94 -2.87 27.85
N LEU A 160 -24.25 -3.82 28.76
CA LEU A 160 -25.45 -3.69 29.59
C LEU A 160 -25.38 -2.53 30.59
N ASP A 161 -24.16 -2.23 31.07
CA ASP A 161 -23.92 -1.13 32.00
C ASP A 161 -24.13 0.25 31.34
N VAL A 162 -23.76 0.38 30.06
CA VAL A 162 -23.97 1.58 29.25
C VAL A 162 -25.42 1.67 28.74
N CYS A 163 -25.95 0.60 28.15
CA CYS A 163 -27.30 0.60 27.57
C CYS A 163 -28.40 0.76 28.62
N ARG A 164 -28.23 0.19 29.82
CA ARG A 164 -29.24 0.16 30.89
C ARG A 164 -30.64 -0.20 30.34
N PRO A 165 -30.80 -1.42 29.80
CA PRO A 165 -32.06 -1.82 29.18
C PRO A 165 -33.17 -1.93 30.22
N ASN A 166 -34.41 -1.61 29.83
CA ASN A 166 -35.56 -1.75 30.71
C ASN A 166 -35.98 -3.23 30.85
N PHE A 167 -35.51 -3.90 31.90
CA PHE A 167 -35.83 -5.30 32.17
C PHE A 167 -37.31 -5.57 32.41
N SER A 168 -38.14 -4.56 32.72
CA SER A 168 -39.60 -4.73 32.83
C SER A 168 -40.26 -4.97 31.47
N THR A 169 -39.64 -4.52 30.38
CA THR A 169 -40.11 -4.74 29.00
C THR A 169 -39.52 -5.99 28.34
N ILE A 170 -38.50 -6.59 28.95
CA ILE A 170 -37.75 -7.70 28.38
C ILE A 170 -38.15 -8.98 29.09
N ASN A 171 -38.65 -9.96 28.33
CA ASN A 171 -38.97 -11.27 28.86
C ASN A 171 -37.78 -12.23 28.68
N CYS A 172 -36.96 -12.38 29.72
CA CYS A 172 -35.78 -13.27 29.71
C CYS A 172 -36.10 -14.76 29.56
N SER A 173 -37.37 -15.18 29.72
CA SER A 173 -37.80 -16.57 29.48
C SER A 173 -37.90 -16.92 27.99
N LEU A 174 -37.93 -15.92 27.11
CA LEU A 174 -37.99 -16.10 25.65
C LEU A 174 -36.62 -16.45 25.02
N GLY A 175 -35.54 -16.48 25.83
CA GLY A 175 -34.20 -16.77 25.34
C GLY A 175 -33.52 -15.55 24.70
N TYR A 176 -33.39 -15.54 23.37
CA TYR A 176 -32.64 -14.51 22.63
C TYR A 176 -33.48 -13.24 22.45
N ILE A 177 -33.03 -12.13 23.02
CA ILE A 177 -33.75 -10.85 23.02
C ILE A 177 -33.27 -9.97 21.87
N THR A 178 -34.16 -9.67 20.92
CA THR A 178 -33.86 -8.78 19.78
C THR A 178 -34.44 -7.38 19.94
N ASN A 179 -35.56 -7.25 20.66
CA ASN A 179 -36.23 -5.98 20.87
C ASN A 179 -35.97 -5.49 22.29
N TYR A 180 -35.20 -4.40 22.40
CA TYR A 180 -34.87 -3.75 23.66
C TYR A 180 -34.61 -2.27 23.43
N THR A 181 -34.90 -1.47 24.44
CA THR A 181 -34.66 -0.02 24.44
C THR A 181 -33.59 0.31 25.47
N CYS A 182 -32.57 1.04 25.04
CA CYS A 182 -31.53 1.55 25.94
C CYS A 182 -31.97 2.89 26.53
N THR A 183 -31.63 3.13 27.80
CA THR A 183 -31.85 4.41 28.49
C THR A 183 -30.57 5.23 28.66
N GLY A 184 -29.41 4.64 28.36
CA GLY A 184 -28.12 5.32 28.32
C GLY A 184 -27.98 6.31 27.16
N GLU A 185 -26.87 7.04 27.17
CA GLU A 185 -26.52 8.02 26.14
C GLU A 185 -26.25 7.34 24.79
N GLU A 186 -26.80 7.88 23.70
CA GLU A 186 -26.83 7.18 22.41
C GLU A 186 -25.42 6.95 21.84
N SER A 187 -24.51 7.93 21.95
CA SER A 187 -23.16 7.80 21.39
C SER A 187 -22.36 6.68 22.08
N GLU A 188 -22.48 6.57 23.40
CA GLU A 188 -21.85 5.51 24.20
C GLU A 188 -22.47 4.15 23.92
N VAL A 189 -23.79 4.08 23.74
CA VAL A 189 -24.47 2.82 23.37
C VAL A 189 -24.03 2.35 21.99
N GLN A 190 -23.91 3.26 21.03
CA GLN A 190 -23.41 2.93 19.69
C GLN A 190 -21.96 2.46 19.75
N GLU A 191 -21.11 3.10 20.55
CA GLU A 191 -19.71 2.69 20.73
C GLU A 191 -19.60 1.32 21.43
N ALA A 192 -20.47 1.07 22.41
CA ALA A 192 -20.59 -0.22 23.07
C ALA A 192 -21.07 -1.34 22.12
N ARG A 193 -21.53 -1.05 20.90
CA ARG A 193 -21.89 -2.03 19.85
C ARG A 193 -20.78 -2.28 18.82
N LYS A 194 -19.59 -1.70 18.99
CA LYS A 194 -18.44 -1.85 18.08
C LYS A 194 -17.29 -2.63 18.73
N SER A 195 -17.52 -3.87 19.18
CA SER A 195 -16.47 -4.65 19.86
C SER A 195 -15.57 -5.48 18.94
N PHE A 196 -16.03 -5.77 17.72
CA PHE A 196 -15.31 -6.60 16.77
C PHE A 196 -15.49 -6.02 15.36
N PHE A 197 -14.44 -5.75 14.58
CA PHE A 197 -12.99 -5.94 14.78
C PHE A 197 -12.31 -4.84 15.63
N SER A 198 -11.08 -5.09 16.13
CA SER A 198 -10.27 -4.06 16.81
C SER A 198 -9.56 -3.15 15.80
N GLY A 199 -9.81 -1.84 15.88
CA GLY A 199 -9.11 -0.80 15.09
C GLY A 199 -7.61 -0.81 15.34
N HIS A 200 -7.21 -0.77 16.62
CA HIS A 200 -5.82 -0.75 17.06
C HIS A 200 -5.02 -1.95 16.55
N ALA A 201 -5.58 -3.15 16.68
CA ALA A 201 -4.90 -4.38 16.24
C ALA A 201 -4.75 -4.40 14.71
N SER A 202 -5.82 -4.04 13.98
CA SER A 202 -5.81 -3.98 12.51
C SER A 202 -4.76 -3.01 11.98
N PHE A 203 -4.76 -1.77 12.50
CA PHE A 203 -3.81 -0.74 12.12
C PHE A 203 -2.35 -1.14 12.41
N SER A 204 -2.11 -1.68 13.61
CA SER A 204 -0.76 -2.10 14.04
C SER A 204 -0.22 -3.22 13.16
N LEU A 205 -1.06 -4.23 12.87
CA LEU A 205 -0.69 -5.36 12.02
C LEU A 205 -0.40 -4.90 10.58
N PHE A 206 -1.25 -4.05 10.01
CA PHE A 206 -1.01 -3.48 8.68
C PHE A 206 0.32 -2.73 8.62
N THR A 207 0.54 -1.80 9.56
CA THR A 207 1.74 -0.96 9.59
C THR A 207 3.01 -1.80 9.74
N MET A 208 2.99 -2.78 10.66
CA MET A 208 4.11 -3.69 10.87
C MET A 208 4.41 -4.51 9.60
N LEU A 209 3.40 -5.15 9.02
CA LEU A 209 3.59 -5.97 7.81
C LEU A 209 4.10 -5.13 6.64
N TYR A 210 3.56 -3.93 6.45
CA TYR A 210 4.02 -3.03 5.41
C TYR A 210 5.50 -2.68 5.58
N LEU A 211 5.90 -2.27 6.80
CA LEU A 211 7.29 -1.93 7.09
C LEU A 211 8.21 -3.15 6.93
N CYS A 212 7.79 -4.33 7.39
CA CYS A 212 8.54 -5.56 7.18
C CYS A 212 8.75 -5.86 5.69
N VAL A 213 7.69 -5.81 4.89
CA VAL A 213 7.79 -6.04 3.44
C VAL A 213 8.67 -4.98 2.77
N PHE A 214 8.53 -3.71 3.18
CA PHE A 214 9.35 -2.61 2.69
C PHE A 214 10.84 -2.86 2.96
N TYR A 215 11.21 -3.08 4.22
CA TYR A 215 12.60 -3.32 4.58
C TYR A 215 13.13 -4.61 3.96
N VAL A 216 12.33 -5.68 3.86
CA VAL A 216 12.78 -6.93 3.25
C VAL A 216 13.00 -6.77 1.74
N SER A 217 12.07 -6.12 1.04
CA SER A 217 12.12 -5.95 -0.42
C SER A 217 13.26 -5.03 -0.86
N ASP A 218 13.57 -4.04 -0.04
CA ASP A 218 14.60 -3.05 -0.35
C ASP A 218 15.99 -3.43 0.17
N LEU A 219 16.09 -4.17 1.27
CA LEU A 219 17.38 -4.57 1.86
C LEU A 219 17.91 -5.90 1.31
N PHE A 220 17.03 -6.85 0.95
CA PHE A 220 17.44 -8.18 0.47
C PHE A 220 17.34 -8.38 -1.05
N LYS A 221 17.09 -7.31 -1.82
CA LYS A 221 17.20 -7.41 -3.28
C LYS A 221 18.65 -7.74 -3.66
N PRO A 222 18.93 -8.90 -4.30
CA PRO A 222 20.29 -9.25 -4.68
C PRO A 222 20.85 -8.18 -5.61
N ARG A 223 22.06 -7.71 -5.31
CA ARG A 223 22.79 -6.77 -6.18
C ARG A 223 22.91 -7.39 -7.57
N VAL A 224 22.16 -6.88 -8.55
CA VAL A 224 22.49 -7.11 -9.94
C VAL A 224 23.76 -6.31 -10.21
N LYS A 225 24.92 -6.98 -10.19
CA LYS A 225 26.17 -6.36 -10.64
C LYS A 225 25.95 -5.90 -12.08
N PRO A 226 26.28 -4.66 -12.45
CA PRO A 226 26.21 -4.25 -13.85
C PRO A 226 27.08 -5.21 -14.65
N ALA A 227 26.48 -5.87 -15.64
CA ALA A 227 27.23 -6.67 -16.60
C ALA A 227 28.23 -5.72 -17.27
N THR A 228 29.52 -6.03 -17.14
CA THR A 228 30.56 -5.37 -17.93
C THR A 228 30.16 -5.45 -19.39
N PRO A 229 30.13 -4.32 -20.13
CA PRO A 229 29.80 -4.36 -21.55
C PRO A 229 30.77 -5.32 -22.26
N PRO A 230 30.28 -6.15 -23.19
CA PRO A 230 31.16 -7.01 -23.97
C PRO A 230 32.23 -6.14 -24.65
N PRO A 231 33.50 -6.61 -24.71
CA PRO A 231 34.55 -5.86 -25.37
C PRO A 231 34.11 -5.52 -26.79
N SER A 232 34.30 -4.25 -27.19
CA SER A 232 33.97 -3.77 -28.52
C SER A 232 34.60 -4.71 -29.57
N PRO A 233 33.86 -5.13 -30.61
CA PRO A 233 34.44 -5.94 -31.66
C PRO A 233 35.62 -5.16 -32.26
N ILE A 234 36.80 -5.79 -32.21
CA ILE A 234 38.01 -5.32 -32.87
C ILE A 234 37.61 -5.01 -34.32
N LYS A 235 37.62 -3.73 -34.71
CA LYS A 235 37.60 -3.37 -36.12
C LYS A 235 38.79 -4.07 -36.72
N LYS A 236 38.55 -5.12 -37.51
CA LYS A 236 39.55 -5.57 -38.48
C LYS A 236 39.78 -4.35 -39.35
N GLU A 237 40.92 -3.68 -39.17
CA GLU A 237 41.39 -2.70 -40.15
C GLU A 237 41.35 -3.41 -41.49
N LEU A 238 40.41 -3.00 -42.36
CA LEU A 238 40.50 -3.36 -43.76
C LEU A 238 41.81 -2.73 -44.23
N LEU A 239 42.81 -3.57 -44.48
CA LEU A 239 43.96 -3.15 -45.27
C LEU A 239 43.41 -2.51 -46.56
N PRO A 240 43.85 -1.30 -46.92
CA PRO A 240 43.43 -0.67 -48.16
C PRO A 240 43.85 -1.55 -49.34
N SER A 241 42.96 -1.70 -50.33
CA SER A 241 43.15 -2.57 -51.50
C SER A 241 44.40 -2.24 -52.35
N SER A 242 45.08 -1.12 -52.08
CA SER A 242 46.36 -0.77 -52.69
C SER A 242 47.48 -1.76 -52.32
N ASP A 243 47.47 -2.32 -51.10
CA ASP A 243 48.53 -3.25 -50.64
C ASP A 243 48.41 -4.66 -51.26
N ILE A 244 47.21 -5.02 -51.76
CA ILE A 244 46.97 -6.31 -52.41
C ILE A 244 47.44 -6.28 -53.88
N ILE A 245 47.35 -5.12 -54.55
CA ILE A 245 47.76 -4.98 -55.95
C ILE A 245 49.30 -4.96 -56.07
N GLU A 246 50.00 -4.34 -55.12
CA GLU A 246 51.47 -4.26 -55.15
C GLU A 246 52.15 -5.62 -54.91
N ARG A 247 51.56 -6.50 -54.08
CA ARG A 247 52.05 -7.88 -53.90
C ARG A 247 51.86 -8.78 -55.12
N ASN A 248 50.83 -8.56 -55.94
CA ASN A 248 50.55 -9.41 -57.09
C ASN A 248 51.42 -9.07 -58.32
N ASN A 249 51.93 -7.84 -58.43
CA ASN A 249 52.84 -7.49 -59.53
C ASN A 249 54.26 -8.01 -59.34
N HIS A 250 54.70 -8.27 -58.11
CA HIS A 250 56.02 -8.85 -57.84
C HIS A 250 56.12 -10.37 -58.13
N HIS A 251 55.00 -11.07 -58.31
CA HIS A 251 55.00 -12.51 -58.56
C HIS A 251 54.99 -12.92 -60.04
N ASN A 252 54.94 -11.95 -60.99
CA ASN A 252 54.87 -12.21 -62.43
C ASN A 252 56.13 -11.80 -63.22
N MET A 253 57.27 -11.60 -62.55
CA MET A 253 58.57 -11.39 -63.20
C MET A 253 59.64 -12.36 -62.66
N VAL A 254 59.46 -13.67 -62.90
CA VAL A 254 60.54 -14.67 -63.04
C VAL A 254 60.07 -15.74 -64.01
#